data_AF-A0A533XWA0-F1
#
_entry.id   AF-A0A533XWA0-F1
#
_cell.length_a   1.000
_cell.length_b   1.000
_cell.length_c   1.000
_cell.angle_alpha   90.00
_cell.angle_beta   90.00
_cell.angle_gamma   90.00
#
_symmetry.space_group_name_H-M   'P 1'
#
loop_
_entity.id
_entity.type
_entity.pdbx_description
1 polymer ?
#
loop_
_entity_poly.entity_id
_entity_poly.type
_entity_poly.pdbx_seq_one_letter_code
_entity_poly.pdbx_strand_id
1 'polypeptide(L)'
;MEREPWLRMVARLGDRSYKQMRVMVLEFLDTDVFNLSPQHCVAFLEPLIESWDINLATFEMEIVLHRRLASRPPKTFAFLEREPDPRLDEEPSLKEFLRDTALNSDATEDEIEFLKHLRFKGKRPTPLYYYRELQNLRDPLHFRTAQPTVRVPC
;
A
#
# COMPACT_ATOMS: atom_id res chain seq x y z
N MET A 1 -0.31 15.61 27.33
CA MET A 1 -1.74 15.88 27.63
C MET A 1 -2.28 16.97 26.68
N GLU A 2 -1.98 16.89 25.37
CA GLU A 2 -2.22 18.01 24.43
C GLU A 2 -3.45 17.85 23.52
N ARG A 3 -4.22 16.75 23.67
CA ARG A 3 -5.36 16.44 22.77
C ARG A 3 -6.74 16.48 23.44
N GLU A 4 -6.84 16.95 24.69
CA GLU A 4 -8.12 16.99 25.41
C GLU A 4 -9.16 17.92 24.75
N PRO A 5 -8.83 19.15 24.32
CA PRO A 5 -9.80 20.02 23.64
C PRO A 5 -10.32 19.40 22.34
N TRP A 6 -9.44 18.74 21.58
CA TRP A 6 -9.79 18.01 20.37
C TRP A 6 -10.74 16.84 20.70
N LEU A 7 -10.41 16.02 21.70
CA LEU A 7 -11.23 14.86 22.08
C LEU A 7 -12.62 15.27 22.60
N ARG A 8 -12.73 16.43 23.27
CA ARG A 8 -14.03 17.01 23.67
C ARG A 8 -14.85 17.45 22.46
N MET A 9 -14.22 17.94 21.40
CA MET A 9 -14.90 18.31 20.15
C MET A 9 -15.41 17.06 19.42
N VAL A 10 -14.59 16.02 19.31
CA VAL A 10 -14.98 14.72 18.74
C VAL A 10 -16.15 14.10 19.52
N ALA A 11 -16.10 14.15 20.85
CA ALA A 11 -17.17 13.67 21.71
C ALA A 11 -18.51 14.37 21.42
N ARG A 12 -18.50 15.70 21.26
CA ARG A 12 -19.70 16.50 20.92
C ARG A 12 -20.25 16.17 19.53
N LEU A 13 -19.38 15.96 18.55
CA LEU A 13 -19.80 15.62 17.18
C LEU A 13 -20.44 14.23 17.12
N GLY A 14 -19.98 13.29 17.95
CA GLY A 14 -20.55 11.95 18.06
C GLY A 14 -21.65 11.79 19.12
N ASP A 15 -22.23 12.89 19.61
CA ASP A 15 -23.25 12.94 20.68
C ASP A 15 -22.91 12.10 21.93
N ARG A 16 -21.66 12.23 22.41
CA ARG A 16 -21.12 11.48 23.54
C ARG A 16 -20.45 12.38 24.56
N SER A 17 -20.38 11.88 25.80
CA SER A 17 -19.57 12.53 26.82
C SER A 17 -18.08 12.37 26.54
N TYR A 18 -17.28 13.32 27.04
CA TYR A 18 -15.81 13.24 26.98
C TYR A 18 -15.25 11.93 27.56
N LYS A 19 -15.83 11.44 28.66
CA LYS A 19 -15.39 10.18 29.29
C LYS A 19 -15.67 8.97 28.40
N GLN A 20 -16.87 8.89 27.82
CA GLN A 20 -17.22 7.81 26.89
C GLN A 20 -16.31 7.83 25.65
N MET A 21 -16.12 9.01 25.05
CA MET A 21 -15.21 9.15 23.90
C MET A 21 -13.78 8.72 24.25
N ARG A 22 -13.26 9.14 25.41
CA ARG A 22 -11.92 8.74 25.86
C ARG A 22 -11.77 7.23 26.04
N VAL A 23 -12.78 6.55 26.59
CA VAL A 23 -12.75 5.08 26.73
C VAL A 23 -12.69 4.43 25.36
N MET A 24 -13.58 4.80 24.44
CA MET A 24 -13.61 4.19 23.09
C MET A 24 -12.32 4.42 22.30
N VAL A 25 -11.70 5.60 22.40
CA VAL A 25 -10.41 5.86 21.74
C VAL A 25 -9.31 4.99 22.34
N LEU A 26 -9.28 4.85 23.67
CA LEU A 26 -8.28 3.99 24.32
C LEU A 26 -8.50 2.53 23.96
N GLU A 27 -9.74 2.04 24.00
CA GLU A 27 -10.10 0.69 23.56
C GLU A 27 -9.69 0.46 22.10
N PHE A 28 -10.00 1.38 21.19
CA PHE A 28 -9.58 1.29 19.78
C PHE A 28 -8.06 1.21 19.61
N LEU A 29 -7.29 2.04 20.35
CA LEU A 29 -5.83 2.08 20.24
C LEU A 29 -5.14 0.88 20.93
N ASP A 30 -5.78 0.29 21.93
CA ASP A 30 -5.27 -0.86 22.69
C ASP A 30 -5.70 -2.20 22.08
N THR A 31 -6.72 -2.20 21.20
CA THR A 31 -7.19 -3.39 20.49
C THR A 31 -6.23 -3.75 19.37
N ASP A 32 -5.72 -4.99 19.40
CA ASP A 32 -4.89 -5.56 18.34
C ASP A 32 -5.63 -5.69 17.00
N VAL A 33 -4.90 -5.63 15.88
CA VAL A 33 -5.46 -5.62 14.52
C VAL A 33 -6.32 -6.85 14.22
N PHE A 34 -6.03 -8.00 14.83
CA PHE A 34 -6.80 -9.24 14.64
C PHE A 34 -8.10 -9.25 15.46
N ASN A 35 -8.22 -8.40 16.47
CA ASN A 35 -9.37 -8.30 17.37
C ASN A 35 -10.19 -7.03 17.15
N LEU A 36 -9.75 -6.18 16.22
CA LEU A 36 -10.39 -4.91 15.93
C LEU A 36 -11.70 -5.14 15.16
N SER A 37 -12.81 -4.73 15.78
CA SER A 37 -14.13 -4.92 15.19
C SER A 37 -14.57 -3.68 14.38
N PRO A 38 -15.51 -3.85 13.42
CA PRO A 38 -16.12 -2.72 12.72
C PRO A 38 -16.72 -1.68 13.67
N GLN A 39 -17.25 -2.12 14.81
CA GLN A 39 -17.84 -1.24 15.82
C GLN A 39 -16.79 -0.32 16.45
N HIS A 40 -15.57 -0.80 16.66
CA HIS A 40 -14.47 0.02 17.17
C HIS A 40 -14.08 1.09 16.13
N CYS A 41 -14.01 0.72 14.85
CA CYS A 41 -13.78 1.65 13.75
C CYS A 41 -14.86 2.72 13.65
N VAL A 42 -16.14 2.32 13.65
CA VAL A 42 -17.27 3.25 13.54
C VAL A 42 -17.26 4.22 14.73
N ALA A 43 -17.15 3.72 15.95
CA ALA A 43 -17.16 4.54 17.16
C ALA A 43 -16.06 5.62 17.16
N PHE A 44 -14.91 5.35 16.56
CA PHE A 44 -13.80 6.30 16.47
C PHE A 44 -13.83 7.20 15.23
N LEU A 45 -14.13 6.63 14.06
CA LEU A 45 -14.00 7.31 12.75
C LEU A 45 -15.24 8.11 12.37
N GLU A 46 -16.45 7.64 12.72
CA GLU A 46 -17.71 8.30 12.36
C GLU A 46 -17.74 9.78 12.78
N PRO A 47 -17.34 10.17 14.02
CA PRO A 47 -17.35 11.58 14.42
C PRO A 47 -16.27 12.44 13.75
N LEU A 48 -15.36 11.84 12.98
CA LEU A 48 -14.29 12.51 12.25
C LEU A 48 -14.66 12.75 10.78
N ILE A 49 -15.55 11.92 10.22
CA ILE A 49 -15.93 11.92 8.81
C ILE A 49 -17.21 12.74 8.65
N GLU A 50 -17.11 13.86 7.95
CA GLU A 50 -18.27 14.71 7.62
C GLU A 50 -19.13 14.06 6.53
N SER A 51 -18.48 13.48 5.53
CA SER A 51 -19.11 12.67 4.49
C SER A 51 -18.09 11.76 3.82
N TRP A 52 -18.57 10.69 3.22
CA TRP A 52 -17.77 9.88 2.30
C TRP A 52 -18.66 9.42 1.14
N ASP A 53 -18.06 9.22 -0.02
CA ASP A 53 -18.74 8.68 -1.19
C ASP A 53 -17.82 7.70 -1.92
N ILE A 54 -18.42 6.75 -2.65
CA ILE A 54 -17.69 5.80 -3.47
C ILE A 54 -18.28 5.74 -4.88
N ASN A 55 -17.43 6.03 -5.87
CA ASN A 55 -17.75 5.76 -7.26
C ASN A 55 -17.51 4.27 -7.54
N LEU A 56 -18.59 3.49 -7.58
CA LEU A 56 -18.53 2.05 -7.82
C LEU A 56 -17.99 1.67 -9.21
N ALA A 57 -18.01 2.59 -10.18
CA ALA A 57 -17.45 2.34 -11.51
C ALA A 57 -15.93 2.47 -11.55
N THR A 58 -15.34 3.33 -10.71
CA THR A 58 -13.88 3.60 -10.68
C THR A 58 -13.21 3.09 -9.40
N PHE A 59 -13.98 2.60 -8.43
CA PHE A 59 -13.55 2.30 -7.05
C PHE A 59 -12.82 3.48 -6.39
N GLU A 60 -13.16 4.70 -6.78
CA GLU A 60 -12.68 5.92 -6.16
C GLU A 60 -13.54 6.22 -4.93
N MET A 61 -12.89 6.41 -3.79
CA MET A 61 -13.49 6.73 -2.51
C MET A 61 -13.04 8.13 -2.08
N GLU A 62 -13.99 9.05 -1.93
CA GLU A 62 -13.74 10.38 -1.37
C GLU A 62 -14.11 10.38 0.11
N ILE A 63 -13.21 10.85 0.98
CA ILE A 63 -13.47 11.01 2.41
C ILE A 63 -13.26 12.48 2.78
N VAL A 64 -14.35 13.12 3.21
CA VAL A 64 -14.37 14.49 3.72
C VAL A 64 -14.32 14.44 5.24
N LEU A 65 -13.28 15.03 5.83
CA LEU A 65 -13.15 15.12 7.28
C LEU A 65 -13.85 16.37 7.81
N HIS A 66 -14.37 16.30 9.03
CA HIS A 66 -14.99 17.44 9.69
C HIS A 66 -14.01 18.62 9.79
N ARG A 67 -14.36 19.74 9.14
CA ARG A 67 -13.53 20.96 9.08
C ARG A 67 -13.15 21.54 10.45
N ARG A 68 -13.99 21.30 11.47
CA ARG A 68 -13.73 21.73 12.86
C ARG A 68 -12.65 20.89 13.56
N LEU A 69 -12.38 19.69 13.05
CA LEU A 69 -11.42 18.73 13.60
C LEU A 69 -10.14 18.64 12.77
N ALA A 70 -10.21 18.94 11.47
CA ALA A 70 -9.07 18.95 10.57
C ALA A 70 -9.19 20.11 9.57
N SER A 71 -8.19 21.01 9.55
CA SER A 71 -8.07 22.07 8.52
C SER A 71 -7.53 21.55 7.19
N ARG A 72 -7.47 20.22 7.00
CA ARG A 72 -6.90 19.60 5.79
C ARG A 72 -7.97 19.54 4.68
N PRO A 73 -7.57 19.68 3.40
CA PRO A 73 -8.46 19.42 2.28
C PRO A 73 -9.01 17.97 2.35
N PRO A 74 -10.17 17.70 1.70
CA PRO A 74 -10.71 16.35 1.57
C PRO A 74 -9.65 15.40 1.02
N LYS A 75 -9.68 14.14 1.49
CA LYS A 75 -8.77 13.10 1.03
C LYS A 75 -9.51 12.17 0.08
N THR A 76 -9.05 12.11 -1.14
CA THR A 76 -9.54 11.15 -2.13
C THR A 76 -8.58 9.96 -2.19
N PHE A 77 -9.12 8.75 -2.04
CA PHE A 77 -8.43 7.48 -2.16
C PHE A 77 -9.01 6.74 -3.35
N ALA A 78 -8.20 6.40 -4.36
CA ALA A 78 -8.66 5.60 -5.49
C ALA A 78 -8.02 4.22 -5.45
N PHE A 79 -8.84 3.16 -5.53
CA PHE A 79 -8.36 1.81 -5.76
C PHE A 79 -8.27 1.57 -7.27
N LEU A 80 -7.06 1.68 -7.80
CA LEU A 80 -6.77 1.41 -9.20
C LEU A 80 -6.03 0.08 -9.28
N GLU A 81 -6.67 -0.95 -9.85
CA GLU A 81 -5.95 -2.10 -10.38
C GLU A 81 -5.18 -1.59 -11.60
N ARG A 82 -3.88 -1.37 -11.44
CA ARG A 82 -3.00 -0.96 -12.54
C ARG A 82 -2.26 -2.19 -13.00
N GLU A 83 -2.50 -2.60 -14.24
CA GLU A 83 -1.44 -3.25 -15.00
C GLU A 83 -0.21 -2.30 -15.00
N PRO A 84 1.01 -2.84 -14.89
CA PRO A 84 2.21 -2.03 -14.87
C PRO A 84 2.24 -1.10 -16.09
N ASP A 85 2.24 0.22 -15.81
CA ASP A 85 2.06 1.25 -16.84
C ASP A 85 3.09 1.10 -17.96
N PRO A 86 2.67 0.78 -19.20
CA PRO A 86 3.58 0.62 -20.35
C PRO A 86 4.19 1.94 -20.82
N ARG A 87 3.77 3.09 -20.27
CA ARG A 87 4.29 4.43 -20.61
C ARG A 87 5.40 4.93 -19.70
N LEU A 88 5.82 4.14 -18.72
CA LEU A 88 7.01 4.47 -17.95
C LEU A 88 8.23 4.14 -18.79
N ASP A 89 8.85 5.19 -19.34
CA ASP A 89 10.13 5.08 -20.03
C ASP A 89 11.07 4.18 -19.21
N GLU A 90 11.56 3.11 -19.83
CA GLU A 90 12.56 2.22 -19.24
C GLU A 90 13.64 3.03 -18.52
N GLU A 91 13.87 2.71 -17.24
CA GLU A 91 14.88 3.37 -16.41
C GLU A 91 16.23 3.44 -17.16
N PRO A 92 16.89 4.61 -17.24
CA PRO A 92 18.13 4.75 -18.00
C PRO A 92 19.22 3.74 -17.58
N SER A 93 19.30 3.44 -16.28
CA SER A 93 20.22 2.46 -15.71
C SER A 93 19.88 1.02 -16.09
N LEU A 94 18.60 0.71 -16.34
CA LEU A 94 18.19 -0.58 -16.90
C LEU A 94 18.65 -0.69 -18.35
N LYS A 95 18.53 0.39 -19.14
CA LYS A 95 19.05 0.42 -20.52
C LYS A 95 20.57 0.23 -20.56
N GLU A 96 21.30 0.80 -19.61
CA GLU A 96 22.75 0.60 -19.47
C GLU A 96 23.08 -0.85 -19.16
N PHE A 97 22.37 -1.47 -18.21
CA PHE A 97 22.50 -2.90 -17.91
C PHE A 97 22.18 -3.78 -19.13
N LEU A 98 21.11 -3.49 -19.87
CA LEU A 98 20.69 -4.28 -21.03
C LEU A 98 21.68 -4.19 -22.21
N ARG A 99 22.52 -3.16 -22.26
CA ARG A 99 23.59 -3.02 -23.27
C ARG A 99 24.90 -3.69 -22.85
N ASP A 100 25.06 -4.00 -21.57
CA ASP A 100 26.27 -4.61 -21.04
C ASP A 100 26.18 -6.14 -21.11
N THR A 101 26.70 -6.69 -22.20
CA THR A 101 26.73 -8.14 -22.42
C THR A 101 27.52 -8.91 -21.37
N ALA A 102 28.40 -8.26 -20.60
CA ALA A 102 29.10 -8.94 -19.50
C ALA A 102 28.20 -9.19 -18.29
N LEU A 103 27.10 -8.43 -18.17
CA LEU A 103 26.18 -8.51 -17.03
C LEU A 103 24.88 -9.26 -17.35
N ASN A 104 24.45 -9.31 -18.61
CA ASN A 104 23.12 -9.83 -18.97
C ASN A 104 23.11 -10.98 -19.99
N SER A 105 24.27 -11.55 -20.35
CA SER A 105 24.43 -12.44 -21.53
C SER A 105 23.46 -13.62 -21.62
N ASP A 106 22.90 -14.05 -20.49
CA ASP A 106 22.02 -15.21 -20.38
C ASP A 106 20.65 -14.87 -19.78
N ALA A 107 20.31 -13.58 -19.65
CA ALA A 107 19.01 -13.15 -19.12
C ALA A 107 17.86 -13.58 -20.04
N THR A 108 16.85 -14.25 -19.49
CA THR A 108 15.65 -14.64 -20.23
C THR A 108 14.70 -13.44 -20.41
N GLU A 109 13.74 -13.54 -21.33
CA GLU A 109 12.74 -12.48 -21.52
C GLU A 109 11.92 -12.24 -20.25
N ASP A 110 11.52 -13.31 -19.54
CA ASP A 110 10.77 -13.23 -18.29
C ASP A 110 11.59 -12.54 -17.18
N GLU A 111 12.89 -12.81 -17.11
CA GLU A 111 13.81 -12.15 -16.17
C GLU A 111 13.95 -10.66 -16.51
N ILE A 112 14.09 -10.32 -17.79
CA ILE A 112 14.15 -8.93 -18.26
C ILE A 112 12.84 -8.20 -17.98
N GLU A 113 11.71 -8.86 -18.21
CA GLU A 113 10.39 -8.34 -17.90
C GLU A 113 10.27 -8.06 -16.40
N PHE A 114 10.68 -8.98 -15.53
CA PHE A 114 10.73 -8.73 -14.08
C PHE A 114 11.56 -7.48 -13.74
N LEU A 115 12.74 -7.32 -14.33
CA LEU A 115 13.61 -6.16 -14.06
C LEU A 115 12.96 -4.84 -14.53
N LYS A 116 12.19 -4.85 -15.63
CA LYS A 116 11.40 -3.67 -16.10
C LYS A 116 10.32 -3.25 -15.10
N HIS A 117 9.87 -4.17 -14.23
CA HIS A 117 8.85 -3.90 -13.21
C HIS A 117 9.41 -3.31 -11.92
N LEU A 118 10.73 -3.29 -11.73
CA LEU A 118 11.35 -2.69 -10.55
C LEU A 118 11.09 -1.17 -10.50
N ARG A 119 10.83 -0.64 -9.29
CA ARG A 119 10.50 0.77 -9.06
C ARG A 119 11.36 1.34 -7.94
N PHE A 120 11.95 2.51 -8.18
CA PHE A 120 12.86 3.16 -7.24
C PHE A 120 12.32 4.53 -6.82
N LYS A 121 12.16 4.74 -5.51
CA LYS A 121 11.74 6.04 -4.96
C LYS A 121 12.96 6.81 -4.49
N GLY A 122 13.28 7.91 -5.18
CA GLY A 122 14.36 8.84 -4.78
C GLY A 122 15.77 8.25 -4.82
N LYS A 123 15.95 7.07 -5.43
CA LYS A 123 17.25 6.41 -5.65
C LYS A 123 17.35 6.04 -7.12
N ARG A 124 18.55 6.12 -7.68
CA ARG A 124 18.84 5.59 -9.02
C ARG A 124 19.71 4.34 -8.87
N PRO A 125 19.23 3.17 -9.30
CA PRO A 125 20.03 1.95 -9.26
C PRO A 125 21.19 2.05 -10.26
N THR A 126 22.27 1.30 -10.02
CA THR A 126 23.36 1.13 -10.98
C THR A 126 23.13 -0.15 -11.79
N PRO A 127 23.82 -0.35 -12.93
CA PRO A 127 23.75 -1.62 -13.68
C PRO A 127 24.03 -2.86 -12.81
N LEU A 128 24.96 -2.74 -11.85
CA LEU A 128 25.29 -3.80 -10.90
C LEU A 128 24.11 -4.21 -10.00
N TYR A 129 23.19 -3.29 -9.72
CA TYR A 129 21.98 -3.60 -8.96
C TYR A 129 21.10 -4.61 -9.73
N TYR A 130 20.85 -4.36 -11.01
CA TYR A 130 20.07 -5.27 -11.86
C TYR A 130 20.73 -6.64 -12.03
N TYR A 131 22.06 -6.67 -12.17
CA TYR A 131 22.82 -7.92 -12.16
C TYR A 131 22.56 -8.72 -10.88
N ARG A 132 22.56 -8.06 -9.72
CA ARG A 132 22.33 -8.73 -8.44
C ARG A 132 20.90 -9.23 -8.27
N GLU A 133 19.91 -8.47 -8.73
CA GLU A 133 18.52 -8.93 -8.73
C GLU A 133 18.32 -10.13 -9.66
N LEU A 134 18.98 -10.13 -10.82
CA LEU A 134 18.99 -11.30 -11.73
C LEU A 134 19.58 -12.53 -11.05
N GLN A 135 20.70 -12.39 -10.33
CA GLN A 135 21.28 -13.49 -9.55
C GLN A 135 20.34 -13.95 -8.42
N ASN A 136 19.64 -13.03 -7.75
CA ASN A 136 18.67 -13.37 -6.72
C ASN A 136 17.49 -14.20 -7.28
N LEU A 137 17.01 -13.89 -8.50
CA LEU A 137 15.96 -14.66 -9.16
C LEU A 137 16.38 -16.11 -9.45
N ARG A 138 17.66 -16.32 -9.74
CA ARG A 138 18.22 -17.63 -10.06
C ARG A 138 18.64 -18.44 -8.85
N ASP A 139 18.75 -17.80 -7.68
CA ASP A 139 19.19 -18.46 -6.46
C ASP A 139 18.14 -19.50 -6.00
N PRO A 140 18.49 -20.80 -5.96
CA PRO A 140 17.59 -21.85 -5.50
C PRO A 140 17.15 -21.68 -4.03
N LEU A 141 17.86 -20.89 -3.24
CA LEU A 141 17.47 -20.55 -1.87
C LEU A 141 16.27 -19.61 -1.82
N HIS A 142 16.08 -18.79 -2.85
CA HIS A 142 14.96 -17.85 -2.94
C HIS A 142 13.73 -18.50 -3.60
N PHE A 143 13.93 -19.42 -4.54
CA PHE A 143 12.83 -20.04 -5.28
C PHE A 143 13.04 -21.56 -5.41
N ARG A 144 12.02 -22.33 -5.03
CA ARG A 144 11.98 -23.77 -5.27
C ARG A 144 11.44 -24.02 -6.68
N THR A 145 12.08 -24.89 -7.44
CA THR A 145 11.53 -25.36 -8.71
C THR A 145 10.18 -26.02 -8.44
N ALA A 146 9.14 -25.58 -9.14
CA ALA A 146 7.84 -26.22 -9.08
C ALA A 146 8.01 -27.67 -9.57
N GLN A 147 7.79 -28.64 -8.68
CA GLN A 147 7.78 -30.04 -9.11
C GLN A 147 6.61 -30.23 -10.07
N PRO A 148 6.81 -30.82 -11.26
CA PRO A 148 5.70 -31.15 -12.14
C PRO A 148 4.76 -32.09 -11.39
N THR A 149 3.54 -31.64 -11.12
CA THR A 149 2.50 -32.46 -10.51
C THR A 149 2.20 -33.61 -11.46
N VAL A 150 2.76 -34.78 -11.16
CA VAL A 150 2.36 -36.03 -11.81
C VAL A 150 0.91 -36.27 -11.36
N ARG A 151 -0.05 -35.94 -12.24
CA ARG A 151 -1.44 -36.34 -12.05
C ARG A 151 -1.50 -37.86 -12.15
N VAL A 152 -1.67 -38.53 -11.03
CA VAL A 152 -2.01 -39.96 -11.00
C VAL A 152 -3.48 -40.07 -11.45
N PRO A 153 -3.79 -40.76 -12.55
CA PRO A 153 -5.18 -41.00 -12.93
C PRO A 153 -5.85 -41.92 -11.90
N CYS A 154 -7.09 -41.59 -11.52
CA CYS A 154 -7.95 -42.42 -10.68
C CYS A 154 -8.34 -43.73 -11.38
#